data_AF-A0AB37W404-F1
#
_entry.id   AF-A0AB37W404-F1
#
_cell.length_a   1.000
_cell.length_b   1.000
_cell.length_c   1.000
_cell.angle_alpha   90.00
_cell.angle_beta   90.00
_cell.angle_gamma   90.00
#
_symmetry.space_group_name_H-M   'P 1'
#
loop_
_entity.id
_entity.type
_entity.pdbx_description
1 polymer ?
#
loop_
_entity_poly.entity_id
_entity_poly.type
_entity_poly.pdbx_seq_one_letter_code
_entity_poly.pdbx_strand_id
1 'polypeptide(L)'
;MSSLVEKDNTIYVPAEFLGGEKGRKVNVTWSQSLRQRNQEYWVCKYTVKSGGSSEGVIYIQTDKLDEFKSKKMDGDNFTLKVDDQFQYGQDKNKTKRFLVFHNKDYKPYQHRYVSNTMADLGGKAADIIEGLGFKDINTVEEMTKRFVGDYLHNF
;
A
#
# COMPACT_ATOMS: atom_id res chain seq x y z
N MET A 1 4.39 -20.89 -4.78
CA MET A 1 4.15 -20.42 -3.41
C MET A 1 4.24 -18.91 -3.45
N SER A 2 3.17 -18.17 -3.12
CA SER A 2 3.20 -16.70 -3.11
C SER A 2 3.88 -16.26 -1.81
N SER A 3 5.15 -15.89 -1.89
CA SER A 3 5.90 -15.34 -0.76
C SER A 3 5.26 -14.00 -0.38
N LEU A 4 4.81 -13.86 0.86
CA LEU A 4 4.36 -12.57 1.39
C LEU A 4 5.56 -11.63 1.48
N VAL A 5 5.33 -10.33 1.38
CA VAL A 5 6.38 -9.36 1.70
C VAL A 5 6.68 -9.41 3.19
N GLU A 6 7.97 -9.48 3.51
CA GLU A 6 8.50 -9.51 4.88
C GLU A 6 9.54 -8.40 5.09
N LYS A 7 9.92 -8.21 6.35
CA LYS A 7 11.06 -7.38 6.72
C LYS A 7 12.32 -7.86 5.97
N ASP A 8 13.20 -6.91 5.66
CA ASP A 8 14.44 -7.14 4.92
C ASP A 8 14.28 -7.55 3.46
N ASN A 9 13.05 -7.73 2.96
CA ASN A 9 12.82 -7.93 1.54
C ASN A 9 13.13 -6.66 0.76
N THR A 10 13.67 -6.83 -0.45
CA THR A 10 13.92 -5.73 -1.36
C THR A 10 12.76 -5.64 -2.34
N ILE A 11 12.14 -4.46 -2.43
CA ILE A 11 11.06 -4.18 -3.37
C ILE A 11 11.49 -3.14 -4.41
N TYR A 12 10.99 -3.31 -5.61
CA TYR A 12 11.11 -2.36 -6.72
C TYR A 12 9.80 -1.62 -6.89
N VAL A 13 9.85 -0.29 -6.91
CA VAL A 13 8.68 0.56 -7.19
C VAL A 13 8.96 1.39 -8.44
N PRO A 14 8.17 1.30 -9.51
CA PRO A 14 8.45 2.05 -10.73
C PRO A 14 8.30 3.55 -10.49
N ALA A 15 9.34 4.31 -10.84
CA ALA A 15 9.43 5.77 -10.64
C ALA A 15 8.25 6.55 -11.24
N GLU A 16 7.71 6.05 -12.36
CA GLU A 16 6.61 6.68 -13.08
C GLU A 16 5.33 6.81 -12.24
N PHE A 17 5.16 5.95 -11.23
CA PHE A 17 4.02 6.00 -10.30
C PHE A 17 4.31 6.85 -9.04
N LEU A 18 5.56 7.26 -8.83
CA LEU A 18 6.02 7.99 -7.63
C LEU A 18 6.04 9.51 -7.86
N GLY A 19 4.87 10.14 -7.84
CA GLY A 19 4.77 11.60 -7.98
C GLY A 19 4.81 12.12 -9.42
N GLY A 20 4.63 11.24 -10.42
CA GLY A 20 4.52 11.61 -11.84
C GLY A 20 3.09 11.60 -12.36
N GLU A 21 2.89 11.94 -13.65
CA GLU A 21 1.57 11.96 -14.32
C GLU A 21 0.83 10.62 -14.30
N LYS A 22 1.56 9.50 -14.22
CA LYS A 22 0.98 8.16 -14.11
C LYS A 22 0.71 7.72 -12.67
N GLY A 23 1.21 8.48 -11.69
CA GLY A 23 0.97 8.20 -10.28
C GLY A 23 -0.49 8.39 -9.93
N ARG A 24 -1.01 7.51 -9.09
CA ARG A 24 -2.40 7.58 -8.61
C ARG A 24 -2.39 8.01 -7.16
N LYS A 25 -3.25 8.98 -6.84
CA LYS A 25 -3.46 9.47 -5.48
C LYS A 25 -4.78 8.95 -4.95
N VAL A 26 -4.79 8.64 -3.66
CA VAL A 26 -5.97 8.23 -2.91
C VAL A 26 -6.00 9.04 -1.62
N ASN A 27 -7.15 9.61 -1.32
CA ASN A 27 -7.41 10.31 -0.07
C ASN A 27 -7.96 9.33 0.96
N VAL A 28 -7.11 8.91 1.90
CA VAL A 28 -7.53 8.01 2.96
C VAL A 28 -8.09 8.83 4.11
N THR A 29 -9.40 8.71 4.32
CA THR A 29 -10.12 9.33 5.43
C THR A 29 -10.43 8.30 6.53
N TRP A 30 -10.16 8.66 7.79
CA TRP A 30 -10.46 7.84 8.97
C TRP A 30 -10.84 8.71 10.18
N SER A 31 -11.27 8.07 11.27
CA SER A 31 -11.53 8.74 12.55
C SER A 31 -10.54 8.25 13.60
N GLN A 32 -9.93 9.17 14.34
CA GLN A 32 -9.00 8.88 15.43
C GLN A 32 -9.18 9.91 16.54
N SER A 33 -9.32 9.45 17.78
CA SER A 33 -9.52 10.31 18.96
C SER A 33 -10.71 11.28 18.81
N LEU A 34 -11.84 10.78 18.30
CA LEU A 34 -13.08 11.55 18.02
C LEU A 34 -12.92 12.68 16.99
N ARG A 35 -11.80 12.71 16.25
CA ARG A 35 -11.57 13.67 15.16
C ARG A 35 -11.49 12.93 13.83
N GLN A 36 -12.14 13.49 12.83
CA GLN A 36 -11.95 13.06 11.45
C GLN A 36 -10.57 13.50 10.97
N ARG A 37 -9.84 12.59 10.36
CA ARG A 37 -8.52 12.79 9.77
C ARG A 37 -8.59 12.35 8.31
N ASN A 38 -7.87 13.06 7.46
CA ASN A 38 -7.65 12.67 6.08
C ASN A 38 -6.18 12.90 5.75
N GLN A 39 -5.64 12.07 4.87
CA GLN A 39 -4.29 12.21 4.35
C GLN A 39 -4.26 11.66 2.92
N GLU A 40 -3.45 12.28 2.08
CA GLU A 40 -3.27 11.86 0.69
C GLU A 40 -2.12 10.85 0.57
N TYR A 41 -2.34 9.80 -0.19
CA TYR A 41 -1.38 8.73 -0.43
C TYR A 41 -1.23 8.47 -1.92
N TRP A 42 0.01 8.36 -2.37
CA TRP A 42 0.33 7.74 -3.65
C TRP A 42 0.13 6.23 -3.54
N VAL A 43 -0.62 5.65 -4.47
CA VAL A 43 -0.81 4.20 -4.58
C VAL A 43 -0.13 3.70 -5.84
N CYS A 44 0.69 2.66 -5.68
CA CYS A 44 1.41 2.05 -6.79
C CYS A 44 1.66 0.58 -6.54
N LYS A 45 1.99 -0.14 -7.62
CA LYS A 45 2.42 -1.54 -7.53
C LYS A 45 3.92 -1.60 -7.23
N TYR A 46 4.30 -2.60 -6.44
CA TYR A 46 5.69 -2.96 -6.22
C TYR A 46 5.92 -4.42 -6.60
N THR A 47 7.16 -4.73 -6.93
CA THR A 47 7.61 -6.11 -7.17
C THR A 47 8.68 -6.47 -6.15
N VAL A 48 8.53 -7.60 -5.47
CA VAL A 48 9.55 -8.12 -4.57
C VAL A 48 10.68 -8.72 -5.42
N LYS A 49 11.91 -8.21 -5.26
CA LYS A 49 13.11 -8.78 -5.88
C LYS A 49 13.69 -9.93 -5.05
N SER A 50 13.57 -9.88 -3.72
CA SER A 50 14.08 -10.92 -2.81
C SER A 50 13.07 -12.07 -2.63
N GLY A 51 13.38 -13.30 -3.07
CA GLY A 51 12.59 -14.48 -2.69
C GLY A 51 11.38 -14.82 -3.58
N GLY A 52 11.37 -14.34 -4.83
CA GLY A 52 10.39 -14.67 -5.87
C GLY A 52 9.62 -13.44 -6.36
N SER A 53 9.33 -13.39 -7.66
CA SER A 53 8.62 -12.28 -8.33
C SER A 53 7.17 -12.17 -7.89
N SER A 54 6.96 -11.80 -6.63
CA SER A 54 5.65 -11.49 -6.06
C SER A 54 5.39 -10.00 -6.22
N GLU A 55 4.18 -9.66 -6.62
CA GLU A 55 3.74 -8.27 -6.74
C GLU A 55 2.75 -7.93 -5.63
N GLY A 56 2.72 -6.65 -5.26
CA GLY A 56 1.79 -6.13 -4.27
C GLY A 56 1.55 -4.64 -4.47
N VAL A 57 0.78 -4.06 -3.54
CA VAL A 57 0.44 -2.63 -3.56
C VAL A 57 1.13 -1.93 -2.40
N ILE A 58 1.66 -0.74 -2.67
CA ILE A 58 2.21 0.15 -1.66
C ILE A 58 1.48 1.49 -1.67
N TYR A 59 1.19 1.99 -0.47
CA TYR A 59 0.64 3.32 -0.21
C TYR A 59 1.73 4.18 0.42
N ILE A 60 2.01 5.35 -0.15
CA ILE A 60 3.06 6.27 0.30
C ILE A 60 2.40 7.62 0.58
N GLN A 61 2.42 8.07 1.83
CA GLN A 61 1.87 9.37 2.20
C GLN A 61 2.58 10.48 1.40
N THR A 62 1.83 11.41 0.83
CA THR A 62 2.38 12.48 -0.03
C THR A 62 3.51 13.25 0.67
N ASP A 63 3.33 13.63 1.94
CA ASP A 63 4.33 14.36 2.74
C ASP A 63 5.60 13.55 3.03
N LYS A 64 5.54 12.23 2.87
CA LYS A 64 6.66 11.31 3.07
C LYS A 64 7.28 10.81 1.78
N LEU A 65 6.83 11.32 0.63
CA LEU A 65 7.33 10.87 -0.67
C LEU A 65 8.84 11.13 -0.81
N ASP A 66 9.34 12.29 -0.39
CA ASP A 66 10.76 12.61 -0.49
C ASP A 66 11.61 11.73 0.44
N GLU A 67 11.12 11.47 1.66
CA GLU A 67 11.73 10.52 2.59
C GLU A 67 11.78 9.12 1.95
N PHE A 68 10.68 8.67 1.36
CA PHE A 68 10.62 7.38 0.66
C PHE A 68 11.62 7.30 -0.50
N LYS A 69 11.71 8.34 -1.33
CA LYS A 69 12.64 8.41 -2.47
C LYS A 69 14.10 8.42 -2.01
N SER A 70 14.40 9.01 -0.86
CA SER A 70 15.74 9.02 -0.28
C SER A 70 16.23 7.64 0.17
N LYS A 71 15.30 6.69 0.44
CA LYS A 71 15.62 5.31 0.85
C LYS A 71 16.00 4.38 -0.30
N LYS A 72 16.03 4.87 -1.54
CA LYS A 72 16.46 4.06 -2.70
C LYS A 72 17.89 3.55 -2.47
N MET A 73 18.13 2.28 -2.80
CA MET A 73 19.46 1.68 -2.81
C MET A 73 20.25 2.20 -4.01
N ASP A 74 21.55 2.38 -3.84
CA ASP A 74 22.42 2.90 -4.91
C ASP A 74 22.47 1.94 -6.11
N GLY A 75 22.42 2.51 -7.33
CA GLY A 75 22.62 1.79 -8.58
C GLY A 75 21.41 1.04 -9.14
N ASP A 76 20.29 0.96 -8.42
CA ASP A 76 19.13 0.17 -8.82
C ASP A 76 17.86 1.04 -8.76
N ASN A 77 17.22 1.27 -9.92
CA ASN A 77 16.09 2.21 -10.05
C ASN A 77 15.04 1.94 -8.96
N PHE A 78 14.76 2.92 -8.09
CA PHE A 78 13.76 2.89 -7.00
C PHE A 78 13.58 1.54 -6.31
N THR A 79 14.70 0.88 -6.05
CA THR A 79 14.74 -0.36 -5.30
C THR A 79 15.05 -0.03 -3.85
N LEU A 80 14.28 -0.57 -2.92
CA LEU A 80 14.35 -0.21 -1.50
C LEU A 80 14.06 -1.41 -0.62
N LYS A 81 14.72 -1.43 0.53
CA LYS A 81 14.59 -2.47 1.53
C LYS A 81 13.42 -2.17 2.46
N VAL A 82 12.55 -3.15 2.64
CA VAL A 82 11.44 -3.08 3.61
C VAL A 82 12.03 -3.16 5.01
N ASP A 83 11.79 -2.13 5.81
CA ASP A 83 12.28 -2.00 7.17
C ASP A 83 11.17 -1.58 8.15
N ASP A 84 11.58 -1.26 9.37
CA ASP A 84 10.67 -0.88 10.45
C ASP A 84 9.97 0.46 10.22
N GLN A 85 10.27 1.23 9.17
CA GLN A 85 9.51 2.44 8.85
C GLN A 85 8.20 2.11 8.13
N PHE A 86 8.11 0.94 7.51
CA PHE A 86 6.90 0.47 6.85
C PHE A 86 5.92 -0.10 7.86
N GLN A 87 4.64 0.02 7.54
CA GLN A 87 3.59 -0.82 8.08
C GLN A 87 2.97 -1.63 6.95
N TYR A 88 2.20 -2.65 7.29
CA TYR A 88 1.48 -3.44 6.31
C TYR A 88 0.03 -3.70 6.72
N GLY A 89 -0.84 -3.73 5.72
CA GLY A 89 -2.15 -4.37 5.85
C GLY A 89 -2.07 -5.82 5.37
N GLN A 90 -2.89 -6.68 5.93
CA GLN A 90 -2.96 -8.10 5.61
C GLN A 90 -4.41 -8.55 5.52
N ASP A 91 -4.73 -9.37 4.51
CA ASP A 91 -6.06 -9.96 4.42
C ASP A 91 -6.27 -11.00 5.53
N LYS A 92 -7.53 -11.26 5.89
CA LYS A 92 -7.89 -12.25 6.93
C LYS A 92 -7.28 -13.64 6.74
N ASN A 93 -7.08 -14.08 5.50
CA ASN A 93 -6.50 -15.38 5.21
C ASN A 93 -4.96 -15.37 5.22
N LYS A 94 -4.35 -14.20 5.46
CA LYS A 94 -2.89 -13.99 5.47
C LYS A 94 -2.22 -14.44 4.18
N THR A 95 -2.89 -14.25 3.06
CA THR A 95 -2.42 -14.63 1.72
C THR A 95 -1.84 -13.47 0.93
N LYS A 96 -2.18 -12.23 1.31
CA LYS A 96 -1.73 -11.00 0.67
C LYS A 96 -1.43 -9.93 1.71
N ARG A 97 -0.41 -9.14 1.41
CA ARG A 97 -0.03 -7.96 2.18
C ARG A 97 0.11 -6.77 1.24
N PHE A 98 -0.27 -5.61 1.72
CA PHE A 98 0.07 -4.35 1.08
C PHE A 98 0.90 -3.51 2.05
N LEU A 99 1.79 -2.70 1.51
CA LEU A 99 2.69 -1.87 2.29
C LEU A 99 2.11 -0.47 2.46
N VAL A 100 2.45 0.16 3.58
CA VAL A 100 2.12 1.55 3.86
C VAL A 100 3.36 2.25 4.41
N PHE A 101 3.78 3.32 3.74
CA PHE A 101 4.85 4.20 4.18
C PHE A 101 4.26 5.56 4.56
N HIS A 102 4.14 5.82 5.86
CA HIS A 102 3.44 7.01 6.37
C HIS A 102 3.88 7.39 7.78
N ASN A 103 3.30 8.46 8.33
CA ASN A 103 3.46 8.76 9.75
C ASN A 103 2.69 7.71 10.60
N LYS A 104 3.41 6.95 11.43
CA LYS A 104 2.88 5.91 12.31
C LYS A 104 2.02 6.43 13.46
N ASP A 105 2.03 7.73 13.75
CA ASP A 105 1.09 8.34 14.69
C ASP A 105 -0.35 8.30 14.16
N TYR A 106 -0.49 8.23 12.83
CA TYR A 106 -1.77 7.99 12.18
C TYR A 106 -2.12 6.51 12.28
N LYS A 107 -3.28 6.23 12.85
CA LYS A 107 -3.79 4.87 13.05
C LYS A 107 -5.06 4.62 12.24
N PRO A 108 -5.05 4.78 10.91
CA PRO A 108 -6.15 4.31 10.07
C PRO A 108 -6.24 2.78 10.14
N TYR A 109 -7.47 2.26 10.17
CA TYR A 109 -7.70 0.84 9.97
C TYR A 109 -7.33 0.45 8.53
N GLN A 110 -6.81 -0.76 8.34
CA GLN A 110 -6.31 -1.21 7.04
C GLN A 110 -7.40 -1.20 5.93
N HIS A 111 -8.65 -1.51 6.28
CA HIS A 111 -9.77 -1.47 5.33
C HIS A 111 -10.02 -0.08 4.73
N ARG A 112 -9.62 1.01 5.42
CA ARG A 112 -9.78 2.37 4.91
C ARG A 112 -8.94 2.61 3.67
N TYR A 113 -7.76 2.01 3.55
CA TYR A 113 -6.95 2.12 2.34
C TYR A 113 -7.68 1.52 1.15
N VAL A 114 -8.21 0.31 1.31
CA VAL A 114 -8.94 -0.40 0.25
C VAL A 114 -10.23 0.35 -0.11
N SER A 115 -11.07 0.72 0.86
CA SER A 115 -12.32 1.41 0.58
C SER A 115 -12.13 2.77 -0.10
N ASN A 116 -11.19 3.59 0.38
CA ASN A 116 -10.93 4.90 -0.25
C ASN A 116 -10.27 4.74 -1.63
N THR A 117 -9.44 3.71 -1.84
CA THR A 117 -8.88 3.42 -3.18
C THR A 117 -10.01 3.16 -4.19
N MET A 118 -11.00 2.35 -3.80
CA MET A 118 -12.15 2.07 -4.67
C MET A 118 -13.01 3.31 -4.91
N ALA A 119 -13.22 4.11 -3.86
CA ALA A 119 -14.02 5.33 -3.96
C ALA A 119 -13.38 6.37 -4.89
N ASP A 120 -12.06 6.59 -4.77
CA ASP A 120 -11.37 7.65 -5.50
C ASP A 120 -11.00 7.24 -6.93
N LEU A 121 -10.61 5.98 -7.14
CA LEU A 121 -10.12 5.51 -8.43
C LEU A 121 -11.17 4.75 -9.23
N GLY A 122 -12.21 4.20 -8.59
CA GLY A 122 -13.28 3.45 -9.25
C GLY A 122 -12.75 2.38 -10.23
N GLY A 123 -13.24 2.40 -11.47
CA GLY A 123 -12.81 1.48 -12.53
C GLY A 123 -11.33 1.57 -12.91
N LYS A 124 -10.61 2.64 -12.51
CA LYS A 124 -9.16 2.78 -12.75
C LYS A 124 -8.31 2.03 -11.72
N ALA A 125 -8.91 1.42 -10.70
CA ALA A 125 -8.21 0.67 -9.67
C ALA A 125 -7.90 -0.79 -10.05
N ALA A 126 -8.28 -1.27 -11.23
CA ALA A 126 -8.23 -2.70 -11.60
C ALA A 126 -6.88 -3.38 -11.30
N ASP A 127 -5.76 -2.77 -11.69
CA ASP A 127 -4.42 -3.30 -11.42
C ASP A 127 -4.00 -3.20 -9.94
N ILE A 128 -4.49 -2.19 -9.21
CA ILE A 128 -4.27 -2.08 -7.76
C ILE A 128 -5.05 -3.18 -7.02
N ILE A 129 -6.30 -3.40 -7.43
CA ILE A 129 -7.18 -4.44 -6.90
C ILE A 129 -6.57 -5.84 -7.14
N GLU A 130 -6.02 -6.06 -8.33
CA GLU A 130 -5.27 -7.28 -8.66
C GLU A 130 -4.05 -7.45 -7.76
N GLY A 131 -3.28 -6.38 -7.52
CA GLY A 131 -2.15 -6.37 -6.59
C GLY A 131 -2.55 -6.64 -5.14
N LEU A 132 -3.77 -6.30 -4.74
CA LEU A 132 -4.37 -6.68 -3.44
C LEU A 132 -4.88 -8.13 -3.40
N GLY A 133 -4.84 -8.85 -4.53
CA GLY A 133 -5.22 -10.25 -4.66
C GLY A 133 -6.67 -10.49 -5.08
N PHE A 134 -7.34 -9.50 -5.66
CA PHE A 134 -8.73 -9.60 -6.10
C PHE A 134 -8.81 -9.52 -7.62
N LYS A 135 -9.63 -10.37 -8.23
CA LYS A 135 -9.80 -10.41 -9.69
C LYS A 135 -11.02 -9.60 -10.17
N ASP A 136 -11.96 -9.34 -9.27
CA ASP A 136 -13.23 -8.69 -9.59
C ASP A 136 -13.41 -7.39 -8.79
N ILE A 137 -13.70 -6.31 -9.53
CA ILE A 137 -13.93 -4.97 -8.97
C ILE A 137 -15.36 -4.78 -8.43
N ASN A 138 -16.27 -5.71 -8.74
CA ASN A 138 -17.71 -5.55 -8.53
C ASN A 138 -18.16 -5.74 -7.08
N THR A 139 -17.27 -6.14 -6.17
CA THR A 139 -17.63 -6.45 -4.78
C THR A 139 -16.73 -5.75 -3.76
N VAL A 140 -16.78 -4.40 -3.77
CA VAL A 140 -16.08 -3.53 -2.79
C VAL A 140 -16.34 -3.97 -1.35
N GLU A 141 -17.55 -4.44 -1.05
CA GLU A 141 -17.92 -4.93 0.27
C GLU A 141 -17.11 -6.17 0.69
N GLU A 142 -16.92 -7.14 -0.19
CA GLU A 142 -16.13 -8.34 0.08
C GLU A 142 -14.65 -8.00 0.28
N MET A 143 -14.11 -7.12 -0.58
CA MET A 143 -12.74 -6.64 -0.45
C MET A 143 -12.54 -5.97 0.91
N THR A 144 -13.42 -5.03 1.25
CA THR A 144 -13.38 -4.31 2.53
C THR A 144 -13.51 -5.28 3.70
N LYS A 145 -14.42 -6.28 3.63
CA LYS A 145 -14.60 -7.31 4.66
C LYS A 145 -13.35 -8.15 4.92
N ARG A 146 -12.48 -8.38 3.93
CA ARG A 146 -11.21 -9.10 4.11
C ARG A 146 -10.16 -8.32 4.89
N PHE A 147 -10.30 -7.00 4.97
CA PHE A 147 -9.39 -6.11 5.69
C PHE A 147 -10.05 -5.42 6.90
N VAL A 148 -11.36 -5.58 7.10
CA VAL A 148 -12.10 -4.97 8.21
C VAL A 148 -11.67 -5.55 9.55
N GLY A 149 -11.54 -4.66 10.54
CA GLY A 149 -11.34 -4.99 11.94
C GLY A 149 -9.97 -4.62 12.49
N ASP A 150 -8.97 -4.49 11.61
CA ASP A 150 -7.57 -4.39 12.06
C ASP A 150 -6.92 -3.05 11.71
N TYR A 151 -6.00 -2.63 12.58
CA TYR A 151 -5.04 -1.58 12.27
C TYR A 151 -3.95 -2.13 11.34
N LEU A 152 -3.17 -1.23 10.75
CA LEU A 152 -1.93 -1.64 10.09
C LEU A 152 -0.97 -2.29 11.10
N HIS A 153 -0.23 -3.28 10.63
CA HIS A 153 0.75 -4.03 11.41
C HIS A 153 2.16 -3.45 11.20
N ASN A 154 3.01 -3.57 12.22
CA ASN A 154 4.46 -3.32 12.07
C ASN A 154 5.17 -4.62 11.65
N PHE A 155 6.31 -4.46 10.98
CA PHE A 155 7.25 -5.55 10.70
C PHE A 155 8.07 -5.95 11.94
#